data_AF-A0A7S2X6Q1-F1
#
_entry.id   AF-A0A7S2X6Q1-F1
#
_cell.length_a   1.000
_cell.length_b   1.000
_cell.length_c   1.000
_cell.angle_alpha   90.00
_cell.angle_beta   90.00
_cell.angle_gamma   90.00
#
_symmetry.space_group_name_H-M   'P 1'
#
loop_
_entity.id
_entity.type
_entity.pdbx_description
1 polymer ?
#
loop_
_entity_poly.entity_id
_entity_poly.type
_entity_poly.pdbx_seq_one_letter_code
_entity_poly.pdbx_strand_id
1 'polypeptide(L)'
;GDLPMRVDYVVTCLLGLAGLSLASINPAFSRNLTAYHVNPGNYTGIANMDTADAAGDAFFDLFSLVLPAMCANDTQHEYGGMCNNPEVFSSDLVLTRVKIEVDARFGSYGRCNICTNGTVPMSKPPKSCIDGTYHCVCGDFQNPRPCGIRVGREDVNMTFGANRPTSGYSAEWWWTWNLVTRTGGKWYSTPTMGEGLTWRLVETEKKVDARCHDKNFDAAVYTIEKDCFDACPQPRNRTDFCNVNCTFNALLGSDASHKQGSGGLSGEEIVDLWVKAFEDCPPLQ
;
A
#
# COMPACT_ATOMS: atom_id res chain seq x y z
N GLY A 1 -56.06 8.45 70.17
CA GLY A 1 -55.41 8.46 68.86
C GLY A 1 -54.14 7.69 69.03
N ASP A 2 -54.00 6.57 68.31
CA ASP A 2 -52.73 5.92 68.02
C ASP A 2 -52.95 4.80 67.00
N LEU A 3 -51.91 4.60 66.18
CA LEU A 3 -51.68 3.68 65.04
C LEU A 3 -51.88 4.28 63.63
N PRO A 4 -51.08 3.86 62.61
CA PRO A 4 -49.78 3.13 62.64
C PRO A 4 -48.68 3.69 61.72
N MET A 5 -47.43 3.28 62.00
CA MET A 5 -46.26 3.42 61.12
C MET A 5 -46.46 2.69 59.78
N ARG A 6 -46.21 3.40 58.68
CA ARG A 6 -45.99 2.81 57.34
C ARG A 6 -44.54 2.36 57.20
N VAL A 7 -44.35 1.12 56.75
CA VAL A 7 -43.07 0.61 56.25
C VAL A 7 -43.12 0.73 54.73
N ASP A 8 -42.35 1.66 54.18
CA ASP A 8 -42.20 1.83 52.74
C ASP A 8 -41.21 0.78 52.20
N TYR A 9 -41.69 -0.11 51.35
CA TYR A 9 -40.86 -1.04 50.58
C TYR A 9 -40.22 -0.28 49.42
N VAL A 10 -38.92 -0.05 49.49
CA VAL A 10 -38.12 0.41 48.35
C VAL A 10 -37.96 -0.76 47.37
N VAL A 11 -38.75 -0.73 46.29
CA VAL A 11 -38.55 -1.61 45.13
C VAL A 11 -37.31 -1.13 44.39
N THR A 12 -36.19 -1.82 44.56
CA THR A 12 -34.98 -1.60 43.77
C THR A 12 -35.20 -2.13 42.35
N CYS A 13 -35.47 -1.23 41.40
CA CYS A 13 -35.41 -1.53 39.97
C CYS A 13 -33.97 -1.89 39.58
N LEU A 14 -33.70 -3.18 39.44
CA LEU A 14 -32.52 -3.69 38.73
C LEU A 14 -32.70 -3.40 37.24
N LEU A 15 -32.23 -2.23 36.81
CA LEU A 15 -32.00 -1.93 35.39
C LEU A 15 -30.88 -2.86 34.90
N GLY A 16 -31.26 -3.91 34.18
CA GLY A 16 -30.33 -4.75 33.42
C GLY A 16 -29.64 -3.91 32.36
N LEU A 17 -28.40 -3.51 32.62
CA LEU A 17 -27.45 -3.08 31.61
C LEU A 17 -27.12 -4.30 30.75
N ALA A 18 -27.97 -4.57 29.75
CA ALA A 18 -27.58 -5.40 28.63
C ALA A 18 -26.39 -4.70 27.98
N GLY A 19 -25.18 -5.21 28.25
CA GLY A 19 -23.96 -4.70 27.66
C GLY A 19 -24.14 -4.63 26.15
N LEU A 20 -24.08 -3.42 25.62
CA LEU A 20 -23.79 -3.21 24.20
C LEU A 20 -22.49 -3.97 23.96
N SER A 21 -22.60 -5.16 23.36
CA SER A 21 -21.44 -5.87 22.82
C SER A 21 -20.85 -4.92 21.81
N LEU A 22 -19.84 -4.16 22.22
CA LEU A 22 -18.97 -3.43 21.30
C LEU A 22 -18.59 -4.44 20.24
N ALA A 23 -19.01 -4.14 19.01
CA ALA A 23 -18.74 -5.00 17.90
C ALA A 23 -17.21 -5.20 17.89
N SER A 24 -16.78 -6.45 18.05
CA SER A 24 -15.40 -6.77 18.34
C SER A 24 -14.90 -7.84 17.38
N ILE A 25 -13.66 -7.67 16.97
CA ILE A 25 -12.94 -8.61 16.13
C ILE A 25 -12.96 -9.98 16.83
N ASN A 26 -13.35 -11.02 16.10
CA ASN A 26 -13.45 -12.36 16.67
C ASN A 26 -12.07 -12.81 17.19
N PRO A 27 -11.88 -13.03 18.51
CA PRO A 27 -10.57 -13.33 19.06
C PRO A 27 -9.93 -14.60 18.49
N ALA A 28 -10.72 -15.57 18.03
CA ALA A 28 -10.20 -16.80 17.42
C ALA A 28 -9.48 -16.53 16.10
N PHE A 29 -9.86 -15.46 15.39
CA PHE A 29 -9.30 -15.07 14.10
C PHE A 29 -8.52 -13.75 14.16
N SER A 30 -8.42 -13.12 15.33
CA SER A 30 -7.69 -11.86 15.51
C SER A 30 -6.19 -12.05 15.26
N ARG A 31 -5.60 -11.17 14.45
CA ARG A 31 -4.16 -11.12 14.18
C ARG A 31 -3.69 -9.67 14.12
N ASN A 32 -2.49 -9.41 14.64
CA ASN A 32 -1.81 -8.14 14.46
C ASN A 32 -0.94 -8.21 13.20
N LEU A 33 -1.11 -7.26 12.31
CA LEU A 33 -0.31 -7.03 11.12
C LEU A 33 0.54 -5.78 11.31
N THR A 34 1.75 -5.80 10.76
CA THR A 34 2.51 -4.57 10.50
C THR A 34 2.32 -4.27 9.04
N ALA A 35 1.83 -3.07 8.74
CA ALA A 35 1.63 -2.64 7.38
C ALA A 35 2.29 -1.29 7.13
N TYR A 36 2.65 -1.06 5.88
CA TYR A 36 3.18 0.18 5.35
C TYR A 36 2.21 0.71 4.30
N HIS A 37 2.23 2.02 4.08
CA HIS A 37 1.58 2.62 2.93
C HIS A 37 2.18 3.98 2.60
N VAL A 38 2.06 4.35 1.32
CA VAL A 38 2.41 5.65 0.78
C VAL A 38 1.13 6.45 0.55
N ASN A 39 1.08 7.72 1.00
CA ASN A 39 -0.05 8.60 0.74
C ASN A 39 0.34 10.08 0.74
N PRO A 40 -0.50 10.99 0.21
CA PRO A 40 -0.28 12.43 0.38
C PRO A 40 -0.37 12.82 1.85
N GLY A 41 0.47 13.76 2.28
CA GLY A 41 0.74 14.06 3.69
C GLY A 41 -0.48 14.49 4.51
N ASN A 42 -1.48 15.07 3.84
CA ASN A 42 -2.75 15.53 4.44
C ASN A 42 -3.72 14.40 4.83
N TYR A 43 -3.51 13.16 4.37
CA TYR A 43 -4.32 12.01 4.77
C TYR A 43 -3.77 11.32 6.03
N THR A 44 -4.68 10.78 6.84
CA THR A 44 -4.38 10.08 8.09
C THR A 44 -5.26 8.85 8.24
N GLY A 45 -4.84 7.92 9.11
CA GLY A 45 -5.49 6.62 9.25
C GLY A 45 -5.27 5.74 8.02
N ILE A 46 -6.06 4.68 7.92
CA ILE A 46 -5.98 3.68 6.83
C ILE A 46 -7.37 3.25 6.33
N ALA A 47 -8.43 3.94 6.74
CA ALA A 47 -9.78 3.59 6.32
C ALA A 47 -9.97 3.88 4.83
N ASN A 48 -10.42 2.86 4.08
CA ASN A 48 -10.44 2.83 2.62
C ASN A 48 -9.09 3.11 1.96
N MET A 49 -7.97 2.75 2.57
CA MET A 49 -6.65 2.89 1.95
C MET A 49 -6.06 1.52 1.60
N ASP A 50 -5.18 1.51 0.62
CA ASP A 50 -4.31 0.39 0.34
C ASP A 50 -3.12 0.43 1.31
N THR A 51 -2.76 -0.72 1.86
CA THR A 51 -1.61 -0.91 2.74
C THR A 51 -0.93 -2.22 2.35
N ALA A 52 0.30 -2.46 2.79
CA ALA A 52 1.03 -3.66 2.41
C ALA A 52 1.96 -4.15 3.53
N ASP A 53 2.36 -5.42 3.48
CA ASP A 53 3.57 -5.80 4.21
C ASP A 53 4.81 -5.12 3.60
N ALA A 54 5.96 -5.14 4.30
CA ALA A 54 7.15 -4.43 3.84
C ALA A 54 7.56 -4.80 2.40
N ALA A 55 7.42 -6.07 2.03
CA ALA A 55 7.71 -6.54 0.67
C ALA A 55 6.72 -5.99 -0.36
N GLY A 56 5.43 -5.97 -0.02
CA GLY A 56 4.39 -5.43 -0.91
C GLY A 56 4.51 -3.92 -1.12
N ASP A 57 4.86 -3.17 -0.08
CA ASP A 57 5.03 -1.70 -0.17
C ASP A 57 6.34 -1.34 -0.86
N ALA A 58 7.43 -2.07 -0.58
CA ALA A 58 8.68 -1.95 -1.33
C ALA A 58 8.46 -2.24 -2.82
N PHE A 59 7.66 -3.25 -3.17
CA PHE A 59 7.28 -3.48 -4.55
C PHE A 59 6.53 -2.29 -5.14
N PHE A 60 5.49 -1.78 -4.46
CA PHE A 60 4.69 -0.65 -4.95
C PHE A 60 5.55 0.61 -5.20
N ASP A 61 6.37 0.97 -4.21
CA ASP A 61 7.23 2.14 -4.25
C ASP A 61 8.30 2.03 -5.34
N LEU A 62 8.99 0.88 -5.45
CA LEU A 62 9.99 0.67 -6.49
C LEU A 62 9.40 0.49 -7.89
N PHE A 63 8.21 -0.10 -7.99
CA PHE A 63 7.43 -0.13 -9.23
C PHE A 63 7.08 1.29 -9.68
N SER A 64 6.84 2.24 -8.76
CA SER A 64 6.53 3.62 -9.12
C SER A 64 7.63 4.30 -9.95
N LEU A 65 8.89 3.85 -9.83
CA LEU A 65 10.02 4.33 -10.63
C LEU A 65 9.86 4.06 -12.13
N VAL A 66 9.09 3.03 -12.52
CA VAL A 66 8.83 2.75 -13.94
C VAL A 66 7.71 3.60 -14.51
N LEU A 67 6.88 4.19 -13.66
CA LEU A 67 5.66 4.90 -14.09
C LEU A 67 5.96 6.13 -14.96
N PRO A 68 6.95 6.99 -14.70
CA PRO A 68 7.26 8.10 -15.60
C PRO A 68 7.50 7.66 -17.05
N ALA A 69 8.20 6.55 -17.26
CA ALA A 69 8.45 6.00 -18.59
C ALA A 69 7.18 5.36 -19.20
N MET A 70 6.41 4.61 -18.41
CA MET A 70 5.11 4.06 -18.85
C MET A 70 4.10 5.16 -19.21
N CYS A 71 4.10 6.28 -18.48
CA CYS A 71 3.16 7.38 -18.63
C CYS A 71 3.56 8.38 -19.71
N ALA A 72 4.82 8.43 -20.12
CA ALA A 72 5.27 9.29 -21.22
C ALA A 72 4.66 8.88 -22.58
N ASN A 73 4.33 7.60 -22.75
CA ASN A 73 3.73 7.05 -23.97
C ASN A 73 2.24 6.75 -23.76
N ASP A 74 1.41 7.79 -23.66
CA ASP A 74 -0.06 7.88 -23.41
C ASP A 74 -0.99 6.97 -24.26
N THR A 75 -0.46 5.95 -24.94
CA THR A 75 -1.15 5.11 -25.91
C THR A 75 -1.56 3.73 -25.40
N GLN A 76 -1.25 3.35 -24.16
CA GLN A 76 -1.73 2.07 -23.59
C GLN A 76 -2.58 2.28 -22.32
N HIS A 77 -3.91 2.28 -22.54
CA HIS A 77 -5.01 2.50 -21.58
C HIS A 77 -5.11 1.49 -20.40
N GLU A 78 -4.08 0.69 -20.16
CA GLU A 78 -4.08 -0.34 -19.10
C GLU A 78 -3.67 0.25 -17.75
N TYR A 79 -2.78 1.25 -17.73
CA TYR A 79 -2.27 1.92 -16.52
C TYR A 79 -2.58 3.42 -16.43
N GLY A 80 -3.39 3.98 -17.34
CA GLY A 80 -3.67 5.43 -17.37
C GLY A 80 -4.24 6.01 -16.05
N GLY A 81 -4.84 5.18 -15.20
CA GLY A 81 -5.26 5.58 -13.85
C GLY A 81 -4.09 5.78 -12.88
N MET A 82 -2.96 5.10 -13.07
CA MET A 82 -1.77 5.24 -12.23
C MET A 82 -1.01 6.53 -12.52
N CYS A 83 -0.98 6.99 -13.78
CA CYS A 83 -0.24 8.18 -14.21
C CYS A 83 -0.70 9.50 -13.57
N ASN A 84 -1.87 9.50 -12.95
CA ASN A 84 -2.41 10.63 -12.19
C ASN A 84 -2.73 10.26 -10.74
N ASN A 85 -2.24 9.11 -10.25
CA ASN A 85 -2.49 8.70 -8.87
C ASN A 85 -1.74 9.64 -7.91
N PRO A 86 -2.44 10.38 -7.03
CA PRO A 86 -1.78 11.25 -6.07
C PRO A 86 -0.85 10.50 -5.11
N GLU A 87 -1.04 9.20 -4.88
CA GLU A 87 -0.13 8.37 -4.06
C GLU A 87 1.24 8.13 -4.71
N VAL A 88 1.40 8.48 -5.99
CA VAL A 88 2.67 8.40 -6.72
C VAL A 88 3.24 9.78 -7.01
N PHE A 89 2.38 10.75 -7.34
CA PHE A 89 2.82 12.02 -7.94
C PHE A 89 2.65 13.26 -7.04
N SER A 90 2.04 13.13 -5.86
CA SER A 90 1.96 14.26 -4.92
C SER A 90 3.35 14.70 -4.46
N SER A 91 3.52 16.00 -4.23
CA SER A 91 4.81 16.56 -3.78
C SER A 91 5.05 16.43 -2.27
N ASP A 92 4.02 16.03 -1.52
CA ASP A 92 3.99 15.89 -0.07
C ASP A 92 3.77 14.44 0.37
N LEU A 93 4.22 13.46 -0.43
CA LEU A 93 4.11 12.05 -0.08
C LEU A 93 4.80 11.72 1.23
N VAL A 94 4.18 10.80 1.95
CA VAL A 94 4.68 10.24 3.21
C VAL A 94 4.61 8.72 3.15
N LEU A 95 5.56 8.08 3.81
CA LEU A 95 5.51 6.65 4.09
C LEU A 95 5.13 6.48 5.55
N THR A 96 4.16 5.60 5.83
CA THR A 96 3.68 5.36 7.19
C THR A 96 3.71 3.88 7.52
N ARG A 97 4.27 3.52 8.68
CA ARG A 97 4.14 2.19 9.29
C ARG A 97 3.05 2.20 10.35
N VAL A 98 2.18 1.21 10.28
CA VAL A 98 1.05 1.03 11.19
C VAL A 98 0.99 -0.40 11.75
N LYS A 99 0.40 -0.55 12.93
CA LYS A 99 -0.10 -1.82 13.47
C LYS A 99 -1.59 -1.89 13.29
N ILE A 100 -2.06 -2.99 12.71
CA ILE A 100 -3.48 -3.21 12.44
C ILE A 100 -3.88 -4.52 13.09
N GLU A 101 -4.96 -4.52 13.86
CA GLU A 101 -5.59 -5.76 14.29
C GLU A 101 -6.68 -6.11 13.29
N VAL A 102 -6.68 -7.35 12.80
CA VAL A 102 -7.60 -7.81 11.76
C VAL A 102 -8.22 -9.16 12.13
N ASP A 103 -9.43 -9.40 11.64
CA ASP A 103 -9.95 -10.75 11.45
C ASP A 103 -9.27 -11.37 10.23
N ALA A 104 -8.42 -12.38 10.47
CA ALA A 104 -7.59 -12.99 9.43
C ALA A 104 -8.37 -13.85 8.40
N ARG A 105 -9.70 -13.86 8.46
CA ARG A 105 -10.56 -14.40 7.40
C ARG A 105 -10.72 -13.33 6.32
N PHE A 106 -9.64 -13.08 5.58
CA PHE A 106 -9.57 -12.02 4.57
C PHE A 106 -10.65 -12.13 3.49
N GLY A 107 -11.07 -10.97 2.96
CA GLY A 107 -11.94 -10.84 1.80
C GLY A 107 -11.13 -10.63 0.51
N SER A 108 -11.85 -10.32 -0.57
CA SER A 108 -11.22 -9.85 -1.81
C SER A 108 -10.53 -8.51 -1.55
N TYR A 109 -9.32 -8.34 -2.07
CA TYR A 109 -8.66 -7.04 -2.12
C TYR A 109 -9.54 -6.01 -2.83
N GLY A 110 -9.63 -4.83 -2.24
CA GLY A 110 -10.20 -3.65 -2.86
C GLY A 110 -9.08 -2.77 -3.35
N ARG A 111 -9.14 -2.32 -4.61
CA ARG A 111 -8.26 -1.27 -5.12
C ARG A 111 -8.75 0.04 -4.54
N CYS A 112 -8.03 0.59 -3.58
CA CYS A 112 -8.45 1.77 -2.84
C CYS A 112 -7.64 2.99 -3.27
N ASN A 113 -8.28 3.93 -3.96
CA ASN A 113 -7.61 5.10 -4.53
C ASN A 113 -8.33 6.39 -4.14
N ILE A 114 -7.60 7.50 -4.18
CA ILE A 114 -8.18 8.83 -4.04
C ILE A 114 -9.04 9.13 -5.25
N CYS A 115 -10.28 9.55 -5.01
CA CYS A 115 -11.18 9.99 -6.07
C CYS A 115 -10.66 11.25 -6.76
N THR A 116 -10.66 11.22 -8.09
CA THR A 116 -10.23 12.34 -8.94
C THR A 116 -11.22 12.52 -10.09
N ASN A 117 -11.66 13.76 -10.33
CA ASN A 117 -12.64 14.12 -11.35
C ASN A 117 -13.95 13.32 -11.24
N GLY A 118 -14.40 13.09 -10.01
CA GLY A 118 -15.61 12.34 -9.66
C GLY A 118 -15.51 10.85 -9.92
N THR A 119 -14.32 10.29 -10.16
CA THR A 119 -14.12 8.86 -10.44
C THR A 119 -12.99 8.25 -9.63
N VAL A 120 -13.17 6.99 -9.20
CA VAL A 120 -12.09 6.23 -8.56
C VAL A 120 -11.13 5.76 -9.66
N PRO A 121 -9.84 6.14 -9.61
CA PRO A 121 -8.83 5.61 -10.53
C PRO A 121 -8.88 4.08 -10.58
N MET A 122 -8.57 3.50 -11.74
CA MET A 122 -8.49 2.04 -11.92
C MET A 122 -9.81 1.26 -11.69
N SER A 123 -10.96 1.94 -11.64
CA SER A 123 -12.29 1.32 -11.68
C SER A 123 -12.87 1.32 -13.10
N LYS A 124 -13.19 0.14 -13.67
CA LYS A 124 -13.92 0.02 -14.94
C LYS A 124 -15.21 -0.81 -14.73
N PRO A 125 -16.43 -0.26 -14.90
CA PRO A 125 -16.74 1.13 -15.24
C PRO A 125 -16.35 2.13 -14.14
N PRO A 126 -16.16 3.41 -14.48
CA PRO A 126 -15.89 4.46 -13.50
C PRO A 126 -17.00 4.51 -12.45
N LYS A 127 -16.63 4.56 -11.17
CA LYS A 127 -17.57 4.71 -10.05
C LYS A 127 -17.55 6.16 -9.59
N SER A 128 -18.73 6.77 -9.49
CA SER A 128 -18.86 8.12 -8.95
C SER A 128 -18.44 8.16 -7.49
N CYS A 129 -17.66 9.18 -7.14
CA CYS A 129 -17.14 9.40 -5.79
C CYS A 129 -16.96 10.89 -5.51
N ILE A 130 -16.61 11.22 -4.27
CA ILE A 130 -16.33 12.59 -3.84
C ILE A 130 -14.83 12.84 -4.05
N ASP A 131 -14.49 13.89 -4.81
CA ASP A 131 -13.08 14.23 -5.05
C ASP A 131 -12.30 14.45 -3.76
N GLY A 132 -11.07 13.95 -3.73
CA GLY A 132 -10.20 14.04 -2.56
C GLY A 132 -10.58 13.10 -1.41
N THR A 133 -11.45 12.11 -1.63
CA THR A 133 -11.70 11.05 -0.65
C THR A 133 -11.31 9.68 -1.19
N TYR A 134 -10.89 8.81 -0.27
CA TYR A 134 -10.54 7.44 -0.56
C TYR A 134 -11.76 6.56 -0.80
N HIS A 135 -11.70 5.73 -1.85
CA HIS A 135 -12.74 4.76 -2.17
C HIS A 135 -12.14 3.44 -2.63
N CYS A 136 -12.65 2.34 -2.07
CA CYS A 136 -12.27 0.99 -2.46
C CYS A 136 -13.25 0.38 -3.45
N VAL A 137 -12.70 -0.26 -4.49
CA VAL A 137 -13.46 -1.06 -5.44
C VAL A 137 -12.93 -2.49 -5.44
N CYS A 138 -13.78 -3.45 -5.08
CA CYS A 138 -13.45 -4.87 -5.03
C CYS A 138 -13.88 -5.60 -6.31
N GLY A 139 -13.48 -6.86 -6.48
CA GLY A 139 -13.71 -7.62 -7.72
C GLY A 139 -12.57 -7.41 -8.72
N ASP A 140 -12.68 -7.93 -9.93
CA ASP A 140 -11.68 -7.70 -10.98
C ASP A 140 -11.92 -6.36 -11.70
N PHE A 141 -11.05 -6.03 -12.66
CA PHE A 141 -11.15 -4.78 -13.43
C PHE A 141 -12.37 -4.74 -14.35
N GLN A 142 -12.92 -5.87 -14.76
CA GLN A 142 -14.05 -5.99 -15.67
C GLN A 142 -15.39 -6.09 -14.92
N ASN A 143 -15.36 -6.60 -13.68
CA ASN A 143 -16.49 -6.91 -12.82
C ASN A 143 -16.33 -6.25 -11.44
N PRO A 144 -16.27 -4.90 -11.36
CA PRO A 144 -16.12 -4.22 -10.09
C PRO A 144 -17.40 -4.31 -9.26
N ARG A 145 -17.23 -4.45 -7.95
CA ARG A 145 -18.30 -4.53 -6.96
C ARG A 145 -17.93 -3.79 -5.67
N PRO A 146 -18.93 -3.38 -4.88
CA PRO A 146 -18.67 -2.84 -3.55
C PRO A 146 -17.85 -3.82 -2.70
N CYS A 147 -16.92 -3.30 -1.91
CA CYS A 147 -16.19 -4.08 -0.94
C CYS A 147 -17.09 -4.52 0.23
N GLY A 148 -16.73 -5.64 0.85
CA GLY A 148 -17.38 -6.11 2.09
C GLY A 148 -16.77 -5.46 3.33
N ILE A 149 -17.10 -5.99 4.51
CA ILE A 149 -16.53 -5.52 5.77
C ILE A 149 -15.10 -6.02 6.00
N ARG A 150 -14.76 -7.22 5.51
CA ARG A 150 -13.46 -7.85 5.79
C ARG A 150 -12.31 -7.08 5.14
N VAL A 151 -11.16 -7.10 5.81
CA VAL A 151 -9.88 -6.69 5.21
C VAL A 151 -9.66 -7.53 3.95
N GLY A 152 -9.49 -6.84 2.83
CA GLY A 152 -9.13 -7.47 1.57
C GLY A 152 -7.65 -7.83 1.58
N ARG A 153 -7.28 -8.90 0.88
CA ARG A 153 -5.87 -9.30 0.75
C ARG A 153 -5.57 -9.79 -0.66
N GLU A 154 -4.44 -9.38 -1.19
CA GLU A 154 -3.88 -9.84 -2.46
C GLU A 154 -2.42 -10.25 -2.27
N ASP A 155 -2.02 -11.34 -2.91
CA ASP A 155 -0.60 -11.67 -3.10
C ASP A 155 -0.15 -10.99 -4.38
N VAL A 156 0.77 -10.04 -4.25
CA VAL A 156 1.18 -9.16 -5.36
C VAL A 156 1.75 -9.97 -6.53
N ASN A 157 2.38 -11.10 -6.24
CA ASN A 157 2.96 -11.98 -7.27
C ASN A 157 1.89 -12.65 -8.14
N MET A 158 0.66 -12.84 -7.62
CA MET A 158 -0.44 -13.39 -8.42
C MET A 158 -0.89 -12.45 -9.54
N THR A 159 -0.66 -11.14 -9.39
CA THR A 159 -1.10 -10.14 -10.37
C THR A 159 0.05 -9.70 -11.26
N PHE A 160 1.18 -9.32 -10.68
CA PHE A 160 2.30 -8.77 -11.45
C PHE A 160 3.33 -9.84 -11.88
N GLY A 161 3.35 -11.01 -11.22
CA GLY A 161 4.31 -12.08 -11.49
C GLY A 161 3.78 -13.21 -12.38
N ALA A 162 2.46 -13.27 -12.60
CA ALA A 162 1.81 -14.38 -13.29
C ALA A 162 2.24 -14.55 -14.76
N ASN A 163 2.46 -13.43 -15.46
CA ASN A 163 2.82 -13.45 -16.87
C ASN A 163 4.27 -12.99 -17.05
N ARG A 164 5.17 -13.95 -17.27
CA ARG A 164 6.56 -13.65 -17.60
C ARG A 164 6.65 -12.88 -18.94
N PRO A 165 7.32 -11.72 -18.99
CA PRO A 165 7.55 -11.00 -20.24
C PRO A 165 8.29 -11.85 -21.26
N THR A 166 7.97 -11.67 -22.55
CA THR A 166 8.67 -12.31 -23.67
C THR A 166 9.57 -11.31 -24.40
N SER A 167 10.39 -11.80 -25.33
CA SER A 167 11.18 -10.94 -26.22
C SER A 167 10.28 -9.94 -26.95
N GLY A 168 10.56 -8.64 -26.82
CA GLY A 168 9.77 -7.55 -27.42
C GLY A 168 8.97 -6.71 -26.41
N TYR A 169 8.86 -7.15 -25.15
CA TYR A 169 8.35 -6.31 -24.07
C TYR A 169 9.35 -5.19 -23.75
N SER A 170 8.84 -4.06 -23.27
CA SER A 170 9.65 -2.92 -22.85
C SER A 170 10.37 -3.17 -21.52
N ALA A 171 11.34 -2.32 -21.18
CA ALA A 171 12.15 -2.45 -19.97
C ALA A 171 11.30 -2.42 -18.69
N GLU A 172 10.27 -1.59 -18.68
CA GLU A 172 9.37 -1.40 -17.54
C GLU A 172 8.63 -2.69 -17.16
N TRP A 173 8.23 -3.48 -18.16
CA TRP A 173 7.62 -4.79 -17.93
C TRP A 173 8.60 -5.81 -17.36
N TRP A 174 9.84 -5.82 -17.87
CA TRP A 174 10.88 -6.69 -17.33
C TRP A 174 11.27 -6.32 -15.90
N TRP A 175 11.43 -5.03 -15.59
CA TRP A 175 11.71 -4.57 -14.24
C TRP A 175 10.58 -4.92 -13.27
N THR A 176 9.32 -4.66 -13.65
CA THR A 176 8.14 -4.97 -12.83
C THR A 176 8.08 -6.46 -12.51
N TRP A 177 8.19 -7.33 -13.54
CA TRP A 177 8.11 -8.77 -13.35
C TRP A 177 9.29 -9.32 -12.53
N ASN A 178 10.52 -8.88 -12.82
CA ASN A 178 11.69 -9.30 -12.05
C ASN A 178 11.61 -8.86 -10.59
N LEU A 179 11.11 -7.64 -10.32
CA LEU A 179 10.96 -7.11 -8.98
C LEU A 179 9.95 -7.94 -8.19
N VAL A 180 8.72 -8.11 -8.68
CA VAL A 180 7.67 -8.84 -7.93
C VAL A 180 8.00 -10.31 -7.75
N THR A 181 8.60 -10.96 -8.75
CA THR A 181 8.99 -12.38 -8.62
C THR A 181 10.15 -12.58 -7.64
N ARG A 182 10.85 -11.50 -7.28
CA ARG A 182 11.95 -11.51 -6.32
C ARG A 182 11.52 -11.10 -4.92
N THR A 183 10.73 -10.04 -4.78
CA THR A 183 10.28 -9.52 -3.47
C THR A 183 9.00 -10.18 -2.99
N GLY A 184 8.07 -10.47 -3.91
CA GLY A 184 6.71 -10.89 -3.56
C GLY A 184 5.98 -9.81 -2.75
N GLY A 185 5.27 -10.24 -1.71
CA GLY A 185 4.58 -9.35 -0.77
C GLY A 185 3.07 -9.49 -0.81
N LYS A 186 2.41 -8.84 0.14
CA LYS A 186 0.95 -8.82 0.26
C LYS A 186 0.44 -7.41 0.36
N TRP A 187 -0.59 -7.12 -0.42
CA TRP A 187 -1.40 -5.93 -0.29
C TRP A 187 -2.65 -6.22 0.51
N TYR A 188 -3.10 -5.22 1.25
CA TYR A 188 -4.29 -5.23 2.09
C TYR A 188 -5.10 -3.98 1.82
N SER A 189 -6.41 -4.13 1.85
CA SER A 189 -7.36 -3.02 1.76
C SER A 189 -8.23 -3.02 3.00
N THR A 190 -8.44 -1.85 3.61
CA THR A 190 -9.16 -1.71 4.89
C THR A 190 -10.48 -0.93 4.72
N PRO A 191 -11.57 -1.56 4.23
CA PRO A 191 -12.84 -0.86 4.03
C PRO A 191 -13.37 -0.25 5.33
N THR A 192 -13.79 1.00 5.31
CA THR A 192 -14.37 1.70 6.48
C THR A 192 -15.54 0.95 7.09
N MET A 193 -16.35 0.25 6.28
CA MET A 193 -17.47 -0.55 6.77
C MET A 193 -17.05 -1.70 7.70
N GLY A 194 -15.77 -2.08 7.70
CA GLY A 194 -15.21 -3.11 8.56
C GLY A 194 -14.53 -2.60 9.82
N GLU A 195 -14.39 -1.29 9.98
CA GLU A 195 -13.67 -0.70 11.10
C GLU A 195 -14.39 -0.98 12.43
N GLY A 196 -13.62 -1.38 13.45
CA GLY A 196 -14.13 -1.89 14.73
C GLY A 196 -14.69 -3.32 14.67
N LEU A 197 -15.20 -3.75 13.52
CA LEU A 197 -15.88 -5.05 13.34
C LEU A 197 -14.91 -6.18 12.98
N THR A 198 -14.15 -5.97 11.91
CA THR A 198 -13.23 -6.96 11.33
C THR A 198 -11.82 -6.43 11.21
N TRP A 199 -11.60 -5.14 11.49
CA TRP A 199 -10.27 -4.59 11.69
C TRP A 199 -10.31 -3.32 12.52
N ARG A 200 -9.17 -2.92 13.08
CA ARG A 200 -8.96 -1.60 13.68
C ARG A 200 -7.49 -1.21 13.57
N LEU A 201 -7.25 0.09 13.38
CA LEU A 201 -5.92 0.65 13.56
C LEU A 201 -5.55 0.57 15.05
N VAL A 202 -4.46 -0.13 15.35
CA VAL A 202 -3.94 -0.25 16.72
C VAL A 202 -3.03 0.93 17.02
N GLU A 203 -2.11 1.22 16.08
CA GLU A 203 -1.10 2.24 16.26
C GLU A 203 -0.57 2.73 14.90
N THR A 204 -0.31 4.03 14.80
CA THR A 204 0.55 4.60 13.76
C THR A 204 1.95 4.72 14.35
N GLU A 205 2.83 3.77 14.05
CA GLU A 205 4.14 3.66 14.71
C GLU A 205 5.11 4.74 14.26
N LYS A 206 5.15 5.01 12.96
CA LYS A 206 6.09 5.97 12.36
C LYS A 206 5.57 6.47 11.04
N LYS A 207 5.71 7.77 10.80
CA LYS A 207 5.42 8.44 9.53
C LYS A 207 6.66 9.22 9.13
N VAL A 208 7.12 9.12 7.88
CA VAL A 208 8.33 9.81 7.38
C VAL A 208 8.03 10.52 6.06
N ASP A 209 8.80 11.58 5.76
CA ASP A 209 8.75 12.24 4.45
C ASP A 209 9.31 11.29 3.36
N ALA A 210 8.56 11.06 2.28
CA ALA A 210 8.97 10.14 1.23
C ALA A 210 10.30 10.56 0.58
N ARG A 211 10.59 11.87 0.48
CA ARG A 211 11.86 12.36 -0.08
C ARG A 211 13.06 12.02 0.79
N CYS A 212 12.86 11.91 2.11
CA CYS A 212 13.92 11.40 2.98
C CYS A 212 14.20 9.93 2.70
N HIS A 213 13.14 9.12 2.60
CA HIS A 213 13.25 7.70 2.32
C HIS A 213 13.93 7.47 0.97
N ASP A 214 13.43 8.11 -0.09
CA ASP A 214 14.00 8.08 -1.43
C ASP A 214 15.49 8.40 -1.43
N LYS A 215 15.88 9.49 -0.75
CA LYS A 215 17.28 9.91 -0.67
C LYS A 215 18.17 8.84 -0.01
N ASN A 216 17.70 8.24 1.08
CA ASN A 216 18.46 7.21 1.81
C ASN A 216 18.55 5.92 0.98
N PHE A 217 17.45 5.52 0.34
CA PHE A 217 17.40 4.36 -0.54
C PHE A 217 18.32 4.55 -1.75
N ASP A 218 18.17 5.66 -2.49
CA ASP A 218 18.97 5.99 -3.67
C ASP A 218 20.47 6.09 -3.33
N ALA A 219 20.82 6.63 -2.15
CA ALA A 219 22.20 6.68 -1.70
C ALA A 219 22.80 5.28 -1.53
N ALA A 220 22.03 4.34 -0.97
CA ALA A 220 22.48 2.97 -0.79
C ALA A 220 22.57 2.21 -2.12
N VAL A 221 21.55 2.31 -2.98
CA VAL A 221 21.54 1.70 -4.33
C VAL A 221 22.69 2.21 -5.19
N TYR A 222 22.97 3.52 -5.14
CA TYR A 222 24.09 4.12 -5.87
C TYR A 222 25.44 3.48 -5.53
N THR A 223 25.64 2.98 -4.31
CA THR A 223 26.89 2.30 -3.94
C THR A 223 27.06 0.92 -4.55
N ILE A 224 25.96 0.27 -4.94
CA ILE A 224 25.96 -1.09 -5.50
C ILE A 224 26.38 -1.06 -6.98
N GLU A 225 25.82 -0.13 -7.76
CA GLU A 225 26.10 0.02 -9.21
C GLU A 225 26.72 1.38 -9.55
N LYS A 226 27.72 1.79 -8.76
CA LYS A 226 28.34 3.11 -8.86
C LYS A 226 28.80 3.45 -10.28
N ASP A 227 29.46 2.52 -10.95
CA ASP A 227 29.99 2.73 -12.30
C ASP A 227 28.87 2.97 -13.32
N CYS A 228 27.73 2.29 -13.17
CA CYS A 228 26.55 2.52 -14.01
C CYS A 228 26.01 3.93 -13.80
N PHE A 229 25.81 4.35 -12.55
CA PHE A 229 25.30 5.68 -12.26
C PHE A 229 26.27 6.77 -12.70
N ASP A 230 27.57 6.61 -12.48
CA ASP A 230 28.59 7.60 -12.88
C ASP A 230 28.64 7.83 -14.40
N ALA A 231 28.19 6.85 -15.19
CA ALA A 231 28.07 6.97 -16.64
C ALA A 231 26.78 7.68 -17.10
N CYS A 232 25.79 7.89 -16.22
CA CYS A 232 24.53 8.52 -16.58
C CYS A 232 24.65 10.05 -16.70
N PRO A 233 23.98 10.70 -17.67
CA PRO A 233 23.95 12.15 -17.79
C PRO A 233 23.29 12.84 -16.59
N GLN A 234 22.30 12.19 -15.98
CA GLN A 234 21.54 12.69 -14.83
C GLN A 234 21.50 11.64 -13.71
N PRO A 235 22.63 11.37 -13.03
CA PRO A 235 22.78 10.23 -12.13
C PRO A 235 21.91 10.28 -10.87
N ARG A 236 21.23 11.40 -10.61
CA ARG A 236 20.34 11.64 -9.46
C ARG A 236 18.88 11.90 -9.86
N ASN A 237 18.56 11.87 -11.15
CA ASN A 237 17.18 12.10 -11.61
C ASN A 237 16.44 10.76 -11.72
N ARG A 238 15.52 10.47 -10.79
CA ARG A 238 14.73 9.23 -10.75
C ARG A 238 13.74 9.07 -11.92
N THR A 239 13.58 10.10 -12.76
CA THR A 239 12.77 10.03 -13.99
C THR A 239 13.61 9.79 -15.25
N ASP A 240 14.95 9.82 -15.14
CA ASP A 240 15.85 9.55 -16.26
C ASP A 240 16.00 8.04 -16.48
N PHE A 241 15.87 7.59 -17.73
CA PHE A 241 15.93 6.18 -18.07
C PHE A 241 17.28 5.53 -17.69
N CYS A 242 18.40 6.25 -17.81
CA CYS A 242 19.71 5.70 -17.42
C CYS A 242 19.76 5.45 -15.92
N ASN A 243 19.32 6.42 -15.11
CA ASN A 243 19.22 6.26 -13.66
C ASN A 243 18.32 5.07 -13.28
N VAL A 244 17.11 4.99 -13.83
CA VAL A 244 16.16 3.89 -13.54
C VAL A 244 16.76 2.54 -13.93
N ASN A 245 17.40 2.43 -15.09
CA ASN A 245 18.06 1.21 -15.52
C ASN A 245 19.22 0.80 -14.59
N CYS A 246 20.03 1.75 -14.11
CA CYS A 246 21.08 1.46 -13.12
C CYS A 246 20.51 1.03 -11.78
N THR A 247 19.42 1.65 -11.31
CA THR A 247 18.70 1.24 -10.11
C THR A 247 18.24 -0.21 -10.22
N PHE A 248 17.58 -0.58 -11.32
CA PHE A 248 17.12 -1.96 -11.48
C PHE A 248 18.26 -2.96 -11.75
N ASN A 249 19.36 -2.54 -12.37
CA ASN A 249 20.55 -3.40 -12.45
C ASN A 249 21.14 -3.68 -11.06
N ALA A 250 21.17 -2.68 -10.17
CA ALA A 250 21.66 -2.87 -8.80
C ALA A 250 20.80 -3.84 -8.01
N LEU A 251 19.47 -3.67 -8.11
CA LEU A 251 18.52 -4.48 -7.35
C LEU A 251 18.38 -5.90 -7.93
N LEU A 252 18.29 -6.02 -9.26
CA LEU A 252 17.84 -7.24 -9.93
C LEU A 252 18.94 -7.96 -10.71
N GLY A 253 20.11 -7.33 -10.85
CA GLY A 253 21.24 -7.80 -11.62
C GLY A 253 21.27 -7.23 -13.04
N SER A 254 22.41 -7.39 -13.70
CA SER A 254 22.65 -6.84 -15.04
C SER A 254 21.60 -7.27 -16.06
N ASP A 255 21.19 -6.34 -16.93
CA ASP A 255 20.28 -6.59 -18.06
C ASP A 255 18.85 -6.99 -17.62
N ALA A 256 18.46 -6.58 -16.41
CA ALA A 256 17.11 -6.77 -15.87
C ALA A 256 16.01 -6.05 -16.69
N SER A 257 16.39 -5.21 -17.66
CA SER A 257 15.50 -4.56 -18.63
C SER A 257 15.11 -5.43 -19.83
N HIS A 258 15.75 -6.59 -20.06
CA HIS A 258 15.45 -7.43 -21.23
C HIS A 258 15.25 -8.91 -20.92
N LYS A 259 15.63 -9.35 -19.72
CA LYS A 259 15.55 -10.74 -19.32
C LYS A 259 15.36 -10.89 -17.82
N GLN A 260 15.24 -12.14 -17.38
CA GLN A 260 15.30 -12.44 -15.97
C GLN A 260 16.67 -12.01 -15.43
N GLY A 261 16.66 -11.07 -14.48
CA GLY A 261 17.88 -10.50 -13.92
C GLY A 261 18.74 -11.60 -13.27
N SER A 262 20.03 -11.61 -13.61
CA SER A 262 21.02 -12.53 -13.03
C SER A 262 21.97 -11.77 -12.12
N GLY A 263 22.08 -12.18 -10.86
CA GLY A 263 22.78 -11.42 -9.83
C GLY A 263 21.89 -10.37 -9.16
N GLY A 264 22.48 -9.28 -8.69
CA GLY A 264 21.81 -8.27 -7.87
C GLY A 264 21.56 -8.75 -6.44
N LEU A 265 20.67 -8.06 -5.75
CA LEU A 265 20.24 -8.39 -4.40
C LEU A 265 19.20 -9.52 -4.41
N SER A 266 19.11 -10.27 -3.32
CA SER A 266 17.98 -11.14 -3.01
C SER A 266 16.73 -10.33 -2.67
N GLY A 267 15.56 -10.98 -2.67
CA GLY A 267 14.30 -10.33 -2.29
C GLY A 267 14.33 -9.75 -0.87
N GLU A 268 14.91 -10.49 0.08
CA GLU A 268 15.09 -10.04 1.47
C GLU A 268 16.00 -8.81 1.54
N GLU A 269 17.15 -8.82 0.86
CA GLU A 269 18.06 -7.67 0.82
C GLU A 269 17.43 -6.42 0.21
N ILE A 270 16.59 -6.55 -0.83
CA ILE A 270 15.86 -5.40 -1.41
C ILE A 270 14.90 -4.81 -0.37
N VAL A 271 14.13 -5.66 0.31
CA VAL A 271 13.16 -5.23 1.33
C VAL A 271 13.88 -4.63 2.53
N ASP A 272 14.97 -5.22 2.99
CA ASP A 272 15.79 -4.70 4.10
C ASP A 272 16.39 -3.33 3.76
N LEU A 273 16.84 -3.14 2.52
CA LEU A 273 17.34 -1.85 2.04
C LEU A 273 16.24 -0.77 2.09
N TRP A 274 15.04 -1.12 1.63
CA TRP A 274 13.87 -0.24 1.65
C TRP A 274 13.42 0.09 3.08
N VAL A 275 13.34 -0.91 3.97
CA VAL A 275 12.99 -0.71 5.38
C VAL A 275 14.08 0.10 6.09
N LYS A 276 15.35 -0.14 5.79
CA LYS A 276 16.45 0.64 6.38
C LYS A 276 16.35 2.12 5.99
N ALA A 277 16.02 2.44 4.74
CA ALA A 277 15.81 3.82 4.31
C ALA A 277 14.69 4.52 5.11
N PHE A 278 13.60 3.79 5.39
CA PHE A 278 12.52 4.24 6.28
C PHE A 278 13.00 4.46 7.71
N GLU A 279 13.84 3.56 8.23
CA GLU A 279 14.35 3.67 9.60
C GLU A 279 15.31 4.83 9.80
N ASP A 280 16.15 5.11 8.81
CA ASP A 280 17.12 6.20 8.84
C ASP A 280 16.45 7.60 8.73
N CYS A 281 15.16 7.67 8.41
CA CYS A 281 14.40 8.91 8.40
C CYS A 281 13.83 9.28 9.76
N PRO A 282 13.90 10.57 10.16
CA PRO A 282 13.24 11.03 11.36
C PRO A 282 11.70 10.96 11.19
N PRO A 283 10.95 10.68 12.27
CA PRO A 283 9.50 10.76 12.22
C PRO A 283 9.04 12.20 11.94
N LEU A 284 8.02 12.35 11.12
CA LEU A 284 7.27 13.59 10.99
C LEU A 284 6.49 13.87 12.28
N GLN A 285 6.48 15.13 12.69
CA GLN A 285 5.73 15.61 13.85
C GLN A 285 4.26 15.88 13.50
#